data_AF-A0A8H3DK63-F1
#
_entry.id   AF-A0A8H3DK63-F1
#
_cell.length_a   1.000
_cell.length_b   1.000
_cell.length_c   1.000
_cell.angle_alpha   90.00
_cell.angle_beta   90.00
_cell.angle_gamma   90.00
#
_symmetry.space_group_name_H-M   'P 1'
#
loop_
_entity.id
_entity.type
_entity.pdbx_description
1 polymer ?
#
loop_
_entity_poly.entity_id
_entity_poly.type
_entity_poly.pdbx_seq_one_letter_code
_entity_poly.pdbx_strand_id
1 'polypeptide(L)'
;MKVDSEMGYRLAGEFAPRSQHSRVLSFIRRVGVLLLVVLSYLGFLHSKINDDPNPFGHLASHCAHTSPITASTFLERQSTLARVLKDQHLGAYITEPGPSATYFANISLADWKLSERVFLLVVTPEAHVHVLAPKFEQDRARLLQIPSREEIKFILWAEEENPYEVLFRTLGRKALGGIAVDEALRLFVAEGLKRAGGDGVRVDMAPASVRALREQKGPDEIALMECANEGLKRAGGDVNMAPPSVRALREQKGPEEIALMQCANEVTLLAIRAVRERMYIGIRESRVKQLMSLALSSAGLTNAFALVQFGENAALPHGSGSDRTLRAQDMVLIDTGGSLHNYQSDVTRTFALPGSVIPEDHIRIWETVSKVQAYAMSVARQGVEARRVDESARVYMDSEQSGMAQYFSHRLGHGIGLEGHEAPYLRRGPDNVHKLEAGNAMSDEPGIYILGQVGVRLEDCFYIGNDGGAVLFTAAVGGFARSLWDP
;
A
#
# COMPACT_ATOMS: atom_id res chain seq x y z
N MET A 1 -19.73 119.31 2.49
CA MET A 1 -20.90 120.14 2.15
C MET A 1 -21.99 119.19 1.66
N LYS A 2 -23.09 119.04 2.44
CA LYS A 2 -24.44 118.48 2.13
C LYS A 2 -24.59 117.21 1.24
N VAL A 3 -25.59 116.33 1.40
CA VAL A 3 -26.47 115.85 2.50
C VAL A 3 -27.41 114.82 1.85
N ASP A 4 -27.63 113.66 2.50
CA ASP A 4 -28.72 112.66 2.31
C ASP A 4 -28.98 112.05 0.89
N SER A 5 -29.60 110.87 0.71
CA SER A 5 -30.48 110.09 1.60
C SER A 5 -30.36 108.55 1.47
N GLU A 6 -31.02 107.84 2.40
CA GLU A 6 -31.29 106.40 2.47
C GLU A 6 -32.07 105.85 1.23
N MET A 7 -32.35 104.56 1.01
CA MET A 7 -32.63 103.43 1.92
C MET A 7 -32.63 102.09 1.15
N GLY A 8 -32.30 100.92 1.76
CA GLY A 8 -32.61 99.63 1.12
C GLY A 8 -31.92 98.32 1.57
N TYR A 9 -32.55 97.63 2.53
CA TYR A 9 -32.52 96.16 2.76
C TYR A 9 -31.33 95.45 3.44
N ARG A 10 -31.68 94.29 4.01
CA ARG A 10 -31.04 93.57 5.13
C ARG A 10 -30.65 92.13 4.74
N LEU A 11 -29.76 91.55 5.56
CA LEU A 11 -29.53 90.10 5.80
C LEU A 11 -28.93 89.25 4.66
N ALA A 12 -27.74 88.69 4.90
CA ALA A 12 -27.59 87.29 5.34
C ALA A 12 -26.12 86.97 5.66
N GLY A 13 -25.86 86.12 6.65
CA GLY A 13 -24.50 85.68 7.00
C GLY A 13 -24.02 84.52 6.12
N GLU A 14 -22.75 84.55 5.71
CA GLU A 14 -22.14 83.51 4.88
C GLU A 14 -21.90 82.21 5.67
N PHE A 15 -22.83 81.26 5.56
CA PHE A 15 -22.55 79.84 5.83
C PHE A 15 -22.23 79.12 4.53
N ALA A 16 -20.93 78.93 4.23
CA ALA A 16 -20.49 78.22 3.05
C ALA A 16 -20.92 76.73 3.08
N PRO A 17 -21.59 76.20 2.04
CA PRO A 17 -22.02 74.81 2.02
C PRO A 17 -20.84 73.86 1.77
N ARG A 18 -20.48 73.03 2.76
CA ARG A 18 -19.58 71.89 2.55
C ARG A 18 -20.23 70.91 1.56
N SER A 19 -19.72 70.89 0.32
CA SER A 19 -20.27 70.12 -0.80
C SER A 19 -20.46 68.63 -0.48
N GLN A 20 -21.58 68.04 -0.90
CA GLN A 20 -21.85 66.59 -0.79
C GLN A 20 -20.72 65.72 -1.34
N HIS A 21 -20.02 66.18 -2.38
CA HIS A 21 -18.87 65.49 -2.99
C HIS A 21 -17.78 65.08 -1.97
N SER A 22 -17.47 65.92 -0.97
CA SER A 22 -16.42 65.59 0.02
C SER A 22 -16.83 64.44 0.94
N ARG A 23 -18.13 64.30 1.24
CA ARG A 23 -18.67 63.18 2.03
C ARG A 23 -18.64 61.88 1.23
N VAL A 24 -18.99 61.92 -0.06
CA VAL A 24 -18.94 60.75 -0.96
C VAL A 24 -17.49 60.26 -1.15
N LEU A 25 -16.55 61.18 -1.43
CA LEU A 25 -15.11 60.85 -1.52
C LEU A 25 -14.57 60.28 -0.20
N SER A 26 -14.96 60.84 0.95
CA SER A 26 -14.58 60.28 2.25
C SER A 26 -15.18 58.89 2.51
N PHE A 27 -16.37 58.59 1.99
CA PHE A 27 -17.01 57.29 2.15
C PHE A 27 -16.32 56.22 1.28
N ILE A 28 -16.13 56.52 -0.01
CA ILE A 28 -15.41 55.63 -0.96
C ILE A 28 -14.00 55.32 -0.43
N ARG A 29 -13.27 56.33 0.09
CA ARG A 29 -11.93 56.14 0.65
C ARG A 29 -11.93 55.26 1.92
N ARG A 30 -12.96 55.36 2.77
CA ARG A 30 -13.12 54.48 3.95
C ARG A 30 -13.45 53.04 3.55
N VAL A 31 -14.34 52.84 2.57
CA VAL A 31 -14.68 51.51 2.05
C VAL A 31 -13.48 50.87 1.37
N GLY A 32 -12.72 51.62 0.56
CA GLY A 32 -11.49 51.13 -0.07
C GLY A 32 -10.40 50.74 0.94
N VAL A 33 -10.22 51.52 2.01
CA VAL A 33 -9.29 51.16 3.10
C VAL A 33 -9.78 49.93 3.86
N LEU A 34 -11.09 49.81 4.14
CA LEU A 34 -11.64 48.62 4.79
C LEU A 34 -11.46 47.37 3.92
N LEU A 35 -11.69 47.48 2.60
CA LEU A 35 -11.48 46.39 1.65
C LEU A 35 -10.00 45.97 1.60
N LEU A 36 -9.08 46.93 1.57
CA LEU A 36 -7.63 46.66 1.62
C LEU A 36 -7.23 45.98 2.94
N VAL A 37 -7.75 46.43 4.09
CA VAL A 37 -7.49 45.79 5.40
C VAL A 37 -8.04 44.36 5.42
N VAL A 38 -9.24 44.11 4.89
CA VAL A 38 -9.82 42.76 4.79
C VAL A 38 -8.99 41.87 3.86
N LEU A 39 -8.57 42.37 2.70
CA LEU A 39 -7.71 41.64 1.77
C LEU A 39 -6.31 41.36 2.36
N SER A 40 -5.72 42.31 3.08
CA SER A 40 -4.46 42.10 3.80
C SER A 40 -4.61 41.12 4.96
N TYR A 41 -5.73 41.14 5.68
CA TYR A 41 -6.00 40.19 6.77
C TYR A 41 -6.27 38.77 6.24
N LEU A 42 -6.97 38.64 5.11
CA LEU A 42 -7.13 37.38 4.38
C LEU A 42 -5.78 36.87 3.85
N GLY A 43 -4.93 37.75 3.30
CA GLY A 43 -3.57 37.41 2.90
C GLY A 43 -2.68 36.96 4.06
N PHE A 44 -2.82 37.59 5.22
CA PHE A 44 -2.11 37.20 6.46
C PHE A 44 -2.59 35.86 7.02
N LEU A 45 -3.91 35.60 7.00
CA LEU A 45 -4.48 34.28 7.33
C LEU A 45 -4.00 33.21 6.34
N HIS A 46 -3.95 33.52 5.05
CA HIS A 46 -3.43 32.62 4.02
C HIS A 46 -1.93 32.35 4.19
N SER A 47 -1.13 33.36 4.60
CA SER A 47 0.27 33.15 5.00
C SER A 47 0.38 32.19 6.17
N LYS A 48 -0.35 32.44 7.27
CA LYS A 48 -0.27 31.60 8.47
C LYS A 48 -0.72 30.15 8.27
N ILE A 49 -1.58 29.86 7.29
CA ILE A 49 -1.96 28.49 6.90
C ILE A 49 -0.85 27.80 6.09
N ASN A 50 0.01 28.57 5.43
CA ASN A 50 1.16 28.08 4.66
C ASN A 50 2.48 28.04 5.49
N ASP A 51 2.51 28.67 6.67
CA ASP A 51 3.68 28.71 7.57
C ASP A 51 3.76 27.51 8.56
N ASP A 52 2.84 26.54 8.46
CA ASP A 52 2.93 25.28 9.23
C ASP A 52 4.03 24.37 8.65
N PRO A 53 5.09 24.04 9.41
CA PRO A 53 6.17 23.18 8.92
C PRO A 53 5.73 21.72 8.71
N ASN A 54 4.63 21.27 9.34
CA ASN A 54 4.00 20.00 9.00
C ASN A 54 2.48 20.14 8.82
N PRO A 55 2.01 20.52 7.61
CA PRO A 55 0.59 20.67 7.29
C PRO A 55 -0.30 19.42 7.49
N PHE A 56 0.32 18.26 7.75
CA PHE A 56 -0.31 16.95 7.93
C PHE A 56 0.03 16.33 9.30
N GLY A 57 0.59 17.09 10.24
CA GLY A 57 1.04 16.58 11.55
C GLY A 57 -0.07 15.92 12.39
N HIS A 58 -1.34 16.21 12.11
CA HIS A 58 -2.49 15.55 12.72
C HIS A 58 -2.64 14.06 12.35
N LEU A 59 -2.01 13.60 11.25
CA LEU A 59 -2.01 12.18 10.85
C LEU A 59 -1.05 11.34 11.71
N ALA A 60 -0.01 11.94 12.30
CA ALA A 60 1.05 11.25 13.03
C ALA A 60 0.54 10.43 14.23
N SER A 61 -0.56 10.86 14.86
CA SER A 61 -1.15 10.17 16.00
C SER A 61 -2.04 8.97 15.62
N HIS A 62 -2.43 8.80 14.36
CA HIS A 62 -3.40 7.78 13.95
C HIS A 62 -2.89 6.37 14.28
N CYS A 63 -1.68 6.04 13.84
CA CYS A 63 -1.05 4.73 14.06
C CYS A 63 -0.12 4.65 15.28
N ALA A 64 -0.09 5.67 16.13
CA ALA A 64 0.76 5.69 17.33
C ALA A 64 0.41 4.61 18.38
N HIS A 65 -0.76 3.98 18.25
CA HIS A 65 -1.22 2.90 19.12
C HIS A 65 -0.89 1.50 18.56
N THR A 66 -0.52 1.40 17.29
CA THR A 66 -0.25 0.14 16.60
C THR A 66 1.20 -0.29 16.86
N SER A 67 1.42 -1.51 17.34
CA SER A 67 2.76 -2.03 17.65
C SER A 67 3.32 -2.87 16.50
N PRO A 68 4.65 -2.99 16.35
CA PRO A 68 5.26 -3.99 15.48
C PRO A 68 4.85 -5.42 15.85
N ILE A 69 4.99 -6.35 14.90
CA ILE A 69 4.83 -7.79 15.12
C ILE A 69 5.67 -8.25 16.33
N THR A 70 5.08 -9.05 17.21
CA THR A 70 5.74 -9.46 18.46
C THR A 70 6.82 -10.52 18.20
N ALA A 71 7.85 -10.54 19.04
CA ALA A 71 8.91 -11.55 18.96
C ALA A 71 8.34 -12.99 19.00
N SER A 72 7.31 -13.22 19.84
CA SER A 72 6.55 -14.48 19.91
C SER A 72 6.02 -14.94 18.55
N THR A 73 5.40 -14.05 17.78
CA THR A 73 4.87 -14.34 16.44
C THR A 73 5.98 -14.78 15.49
N PHE A 74 7.15 -14.15 15.53
CA PHE A 74 8.31 -14.61 14.74
C PHE A 74 8.81 -16.00 15.17
N LEU A 75 8.91 -16.27 16.46
CA LEU A 75 9.34 -17.58 16.97
C LEU A 75 8.34 -18.70 16.63
N GLU A 76 7.05 -18.40 16.57
CA GLU A 76 6.02 -19.34 16.10
C GLU A 76 6.17 -19.62 14.60
N ARG A 77 6.33 -18.57 13.76
CA ARG A 77 6.60 -18.72 12.32
C ARG A 77 7.87 -19.54 12.05
N GLN A 78 8.94 -19.29 12.79
CA GLN A 78 10.19 -20.08 12.74
C GLN A 78 9.97 -21.54 13.17
N SER A 79 9.19 -21.79 14.22
CA SER A 79 8.85 -23.14 14.68
C SER A 79 8.01 -23.91 13.67
N THR A 80 7.11 -23.22 12.98
CA THR A 80 6.30 -23.77 11.90
C THR A 80 7.19 -24.10 10.71
N LEU A 81 8.03 -23.16 10.25
CA LEU A 81 9.04 -23.38 9.21
C LEU A 81 9.92 -24.62 9.51
N ALA A 82 10.41 -24.72 10.74
CA ALA A 82 11.23 -25.84 11.19
C ALA A 82 10.50 -27.20 11.14
N ARG A 83 9.19 -27.27 11.39
CA ARG A 83 8.42 -28.52 11.32
C ARG A 83 8.38 -29.09 9.91
N VAL A 84 7.96 -28.31 8.91
CA VAL A 84 7.90 -28.83 7.53
C VAL A 84 9.29 -29.04 6.92
N LEU A 85 10.34 -28.34 7.40
CA LEU A 85 11.71 -28.73 7.02
C LEU A 85 12.03 -30.17 7.46
N LYS A 86 11.59 -30.62 8.66
CA LYS A 86 11.68 -32.03 9.07
C LYS A 86 10.83 -32.93 8.19
N ASP A 87 9.56 -32.58 7.97
CA ASP A 87 8.63 -33.42 7.19
C ASP A 87 9.11 -33.62 5.74
N GLN A 88 9.70 -32.58 5.14
CA GLN A 88 10.28 -32.61 3.79
C GLN A 88 11.72 -33.14 3.74
N HIS A 89 12.30 -33.52 4.88
CA HIS A 89 13.67 -34.03 5.02
C HIS A 89 14.72 -33.04 4.44
N LEU A 90 14.55 -31.76 4.76
CA LEU A 90 15.41 -30.65 4.37
C LEU A 90 16.21 -30.16 5.59
N GLY A 91 17.51 -29.89 5.43
CA GLY A 91 18.37 -29.38 6.50
C GLY A 91 18.44 -27.86 6.59
N ALA A 92 17.91 -27.11 5.61
CA ALA A 92 17.74 -25.67 5.73
C ALA A 92 16.69 -25.08 4.76
N TYR A 93 16.09 -23.97 5.18
CA TYR A 93 15.52 -22.94 4.31
C TYR A 93 16.48 -21.75 4.20
N ILE A 94 16.68 -21.23 2.99
CA ILE A 94 17.59 -20.11 2.71
C ILE A 94 16.87 -19.02 1.91
N THR A 95 16.99 -17.77 2.37
CA THR A 95 16.39 -16.59 1.71
C THR A 95 17.31 -15.37 1.84
N GLU A 96 17.12 -14.40 0.95
CA GLU A 96 17.75 -13.08 0.99
C GLU A 96 16.86 -12.06 1.71
N PRO A 97 17.40 -10.92 2.19
CA PRO A 97 16.61 -9.80 2.70
C PRO A 97 15.48 -9.43 1.74
N GLY A 98 14.26 -9.33 2.28
CA GLY A 98 13.04 -9.30 1.48
C GLY A 98 11.82 -9.80 2.26
N PRO A 99 10.69 -10.05 1.59
CA PRO A 99 9.42 -10.38 2.24
C PRO A 99 9.47 -11.63 3.12
N SER A 100 10.09 -12.72 2.65
CA SER A 100 10.26 -13.95 3.43
C SER A 100 11.19 -13.76 4.63
N ALA A 101 12.31 -13.05 4.46
CA ALA A 101 13.21 -12.72 5.58
C ALA A 101 12.56 -11.76 6.59
N THR A 102 11.71 -10.84 6.12
CA THR A 102 10.90 -9.98 6.98
C THR A 102 9.91 -10.81 7.77
N TYR A 103 9.17 -11.71 7.11
CA TYR A 103 8.15 -12.56 7.71
C TYR A 103 8.69 -13.48 8.82
N PHE A 104 9.82 -14.15 8.58
CA PHE A 104 10.40 -15.13 9.51
C PHE A 104 11.40 -14.54 10.51
N ALA A 105 12.08 -13.44 10.19
CA ALA A 105 13.24 -12.97 10.95
C ALA A 105 13.35 -11.44 11.10
N ASN A 106 12.33 -10.68 10.68
CA ASN A 106 12.31 -9.22 10.76
C ASN A 106 13.49 -8.54 10.03
N ILE A 107 13.89 -9.05 8.85
CA ILE A 107 14.92 -8.44 7.98
C ILE A 107 14.30 -8.00 6.65
N SER A 108 14.14 -6.70 6.48
CA SER A 108 13.61 -6.08 5.25
C SER A 108 14.72 -5.57 4.32
N LEU A 109 14.33 -5.12 3.12
CA LEU A 109 15.21 -4.40 2.19
C LEU A 109 15.61 -3.00 2.69
N ALA A 110 14.92 -2.45 3.69
CA ALA A 110 15.32 -1.20 4.35
C ALA A 110 16.47 -1.46 5.34
N ASP A 111 16.46 -2.59 6.04
CA ASP A 111 17.50 -3.00 6.97
C ASP A 111 18.78 -3.48 6.24
N TRP A 112 18.60 -4.22 5.14
CA TRP A 112 19.71 -4.71 4.33
C TRP A 112 19.39 -4.71 2.83
N LYS A 113 20.00 -3.79 2.08
CA LYS A 113 19.87 -3.72 0.62
C LYS A 113 20.65 -4.85 -0.05
N LEU A 114 20.05 -5.47 -1.06
CA LEU A 114 20.72 -6.48 -1.88
C LEU A 114 21.80 -5.82 -2.76
N SER A 115 22.97 -6.46 -2.84
CA SER A 115 24.11 -6.08 -3.68
C SER A 115 24.74 -7.33 -4.30
N GLU A 116 25.85 -7.21 -5.00
CA GLU A 116 26.68 -8.36 -5.42
C GLU A 116 27.21 -9.16 -4.21
N ARG A 117 27.34 -8.51 -3.05
CA ARG A 117 27.73 -9.17 -1.79
C ARG A 117 26.56 -9.95 -1.23
N VAL A 118 26.78 -11.25 -1.04
CA VAL A 118 25.80 -12.20 -0.55
C VAL A 118 25.54 -11.99 0.95
N PHE A 119 24.27 -11.79 1.29
CA PHE A 119 23.75 -11.87 2.66
C PHE A 119 22.57 -12.84 2.67
N LEU A 120 22.60 -13.88 3.52
CA LEU A 120 21.55 -14.90 3.57
C LEU A 120 21.05 -15.10 4.99
N LEU A 121 19.73 -15.16 5.13
CA LEU A 121 19.05 -15.77 6.25
C LEU A 121 18.99 -17.29 6.02
N VAL A 122 19.33 -18.06 7.05
CA VAL A 122 19.26 -19.52 7.04
C VAL A 122 18.47 -19.97 8.27
N VAL A 123 17.43 -20.79 8.06
CA VAL A 123 16.63 -21.39 9.13
C VAL A 123 16.73 -22.92 9.06
N THR A 124 17.05 -23.56 10.18
CA THR A 124 17.25 -25.02 10.26
C THR A 124 16.00 -25.75 10.81
N PRO A 125 15.91 -27.09 10.71
CA PRO A 125 14.88 -27.90 11.36
C PRO A 125 14.80 -27.75 12.89
N GLU A 126 15.83 -27.21 13.55
CA GLU A 126 15.83 -26.93 14.98
C GLU A 126 15.18 -25.56 15.30
N ALA A 127 14.67 -24.85 14.29
CA ALA A 127 14.27 -23.45 14.33
C ALA A 127 15.42 -22.48 14.68
N HIS A 128 16.68 -22.91 14.52
CA HIS A 128 17.82 -22.02 14.67
C HIS A 128 17.90 -21.06 13.49
N VAL A 129 18.18 -19.79 13.79
CA VAL A 129 18.40 -18.74 12.81
C VAL A 129 19.90 -18.47 12.69
N HIS A 130 20.42 -18.48 11.46
CA HIS A 130 21.80 -18.16 11.14
C HIS A 130 21.84 -17.11 10.04
N VAL A 131 22.90 -16.31 10.02
CA VAL A 131 23.08 -15.22 9.06
C VAL A 131 24.44 -15.36 8.38
N LEU A 132 24.46 -15.53 7.05
CA LEU A 132 25.67 -15.38 6.25
C LEU A 132 25.83 -13.90 5.89
N ALA A 133 26.96 -13.28 6.22
CA ALA A 133 27.20 -11.86 5.97
C ALA A 133 28.67 -11.55 5.61
N PRO A 134 28.95 -10.47 4.85
CA PRO A 134 30.32 -10.04 4.58
C PRO A 134 31.03 -9.67 5.88
N LYS A 135 32.26 -10.15 6.06
CA LYS A 135 33.02 -10.01 7.32
C LYS A 135 33.27 -8.55 7.72
N PHE A 136 33.45 -7.64 6.75
CA PHE A 136 33.64 -6.22 7.04
C PHE A 136 32.35 -5.50 7.48
N GLU A 137 31.18 -6.10 7.28
CA GLU A 137 29.88 -5.59 7.72
C GLU A 137 29.33 -6.36 8.94
N GLN A 138 30.17 -7.17 9.61
CA GLN A 138 29.77 -8.00 10.76
C GLN A 138 29.01 -7.22 11.85
N ASP A 139 29.42 -5.97 12.10
CA ASP A 139 28.87 -5.18 13.19
C ASP A 139 27.53 -4.55 12.79
N ARG A 140 27.35 -4.23 11.50
CA ARG A 140 26.02 -3.88 10.95
C ARG A 140 25.07 -5.07 10.99
N ALA A 141 25.56 -6.26 10.65
CA ALA A 141 24.75 -7.49 10.69
C ALA A 141 24.30 -7.84 12.12
N ARG A 142 25.17 -7.66 13.13
CA ARG A 142 24.86 -7.89 14.55
C ARG A 142 23.88 -6.90 15.16
N LEU A 143 23.69 -5.72 14.56
CA LEU A 143 22.72 -4.71 15.02
C LEU A 143 21.28 -5.00 14.54
N LEU A 144 21.10 -5.93 13.58
CA LEU A 144 19.78 -6.34 13.10
C LEU A 144 18.95 -6.94 14.23
N GLN A 145 17.72 -6.44 14.40
CA GLN A 145 16.79 -6.87 15.44
C GLN A 145 16.06 -8.15 15.02
N ILE A 146 16.82 -9.23 14.89
CA ILE A 146 16.36 -10.56 14.46
C ILE A 146 15.85 -11.35 15.68
N PRO A 147 14.56 -11.72 15.74
CA PRO A 147 14.06 -12.57 16.80
C PRO A 147 14.60 -14.00 16.65
N SER A 148 15.12 -14.58 17.73
CA SER A 148 15.50 -15.99 17.77
C SER A 148 15.38 -16.54 19.20
N ARG A 149 15.26 -17.86 19.34
CA ARG A 149 15.28 -18.54 20.65
C ARG A 149 16.70 -18.71 21.21
N GLU A 150 17.67 -18.85 20.31
CA GLU A 150 19.07 -19.17 20.61
C GLU A 150 19.99 -18.07 20.05
N GLU A 151 21.28 -18.11 20.41
CA GLU A 151 22.25 -17.16 19.87
C GLU A 151 22.40 -17.30 18.35
N ILE A 152 22.24 -16.19 17.62
CA ILE A 152 22.33 -16.18 16.16
C ILE A 152 23.78 -16.38 15.72
N LYS A 153 24.03 -17.48 15.01
CA LYS A 153 25.34 -17.75 14.40
C LYS A 153 25.54 -16.86 13.17
N PHE A 154 26.34 -15.81 13.34
CA PHE A 154 26.83 -14.99 12.23
C PHE A 154 28.00 -15.69 11.54
N ILE A 155 27.75 -16.15 10.32
CA ILE A 155 28.70 -16.81 9.42
C ILE A 155 29.34 -15.73 8.56
N LEU A 156 30.60 -15.42 8.82
CA LEU A 156 31.30 -14.28 8.21
C LEU A 156 32.25 -14.76 7.12
N TRP A 157 32.14 -14.21 5.91
CA TRP A 157 33.01 -14.51 4.77
C TRP A 157 33.89 -13.29 4.42
N ALA A 158 35.18 -13.50 4.17
CA ALA A 158 36.09 -12.44 3.70
C ALA A 158 35.91 -12.17 2.19
N GLU A 159 36.27 -10.97 1.69
CA GLU A 159 36.04 -10.57 0.27
C GLU A 159 36.69 -11.54 -0.74
N GLU A 160 37.80 -12.17 -0.34
CA GLU A 160 38.54 -13.17 -1.12
C GLU A 160 38.00 -14.62 -1.01
N GLU A 161 37.04 -14.88 -0.11
CA GLU A 161 36.43 -16.20 0.08
C GLU A 161 35.17 -16.38 -0.75
N ASN A 162 34.87 -17.63 -1.14
CA ASN A 162 33.57 -17.99 -1.69
C ASN A 162 32.54 -18.07 -0.54
N PRO A 163 31.51 -17.19 -0.48
CA PRO A 163 30.55 -17.15 0.63
C PRO A 163 29.79 -18.47 0.83
N TYR A 164 29.48 -19.16 -0.26
CA TYR A 164 28.73 -20.42 -0.22
C TYR A 164 29.59 -21.55 0.35
N GLU A 165 30.88 -21.60 0.03
CA GLU A 165 31.82 -22.55 0.65
C GLU A 165 32.01 -22.29 2.14
N VAL A 166 32.08 -21.01 2.56
CA VAL A 166 32.09 -20.65 3.99
C VAL A 166 30.83 -21.17 4.69
N LEU A 167 29.66 -20.99 4.10
CA LEU A 167 28.39 -21.52 4.62
C LEU A 167 28.43 -23.05 4.79
N PHE A 168 28.79 -23.78 3.74
CA PHE A 168 28.86 -25.26 3.78
C PHE A 168 29.93 -25.80 4.73
N ARG A 169 31.05 -25.08 4.90
CA ARG A 169 32.11 -25.39 5.87
C ARG A 169 31.65 -25.15 7.31
N THR A 170 30.82 -24.13 7.55
CA THR A 170 30.40 -23.71 8.91
C THR A 170 29.14 -24.40 9.43
N LEU A 171 28.25 -24.87 8.55
CA LEU A 171 27.05 -25.65 8.91
C LEU A 171 27.19 -27.15 8.62
N GLY A 172 28.11 -27.54 7.73
CA GLY A 172 28.38 -28.93 7.38
C GLY A 172 27.48 -29.47 6.29
N ARG A 173 28.07 -29.82 5.13
CA ARG A 173 27.37 -30.36 3.95
C ARG A 173 26.39 -31.50 4.26
N LYS A 174 26.80 -32.46 5.11
CA LYS A 174 25.95 -33.59 5.53
C LYS A 174 24.75 -33.20 6.39
N ALA A 175 24.87 -32.15 7.21
CA ALA A 175 23.77 -31.67 8.04
C ALA A 175 22.74 -30.90 7.19
N LEU A 176 23.22 -30.17 6.17
CA LEU A 176 22.36 -29.45 5.24
C LEU A 176 21.59 -30.39 4.31
N GLY A 177 22.24 -31.38 3.67
CA GLY A 177 21.60 -32.48 2.93
C GLY A 177 20.69 -32.08 1.75
N GLY A 178 19.50 -31.55 2.06
CA GLY A 178 18.62 -30.85 1.11
C GLY A 178 18.31 -29.43 1.59
N ILE A 179 18.46 -28.45 0.70
CA ILE A 179 18.19 -27.02 0.94
C ILE A 179 16.99 -26.59 0.11
N ALA A 180 16.04 -25.91 0.76
CA ALA A 180 15.00 -25.13 0.10
C ALA A 180 15.43 -23.67 -0.04
N VAL A 181 15.44 -23.13 -1.27
CA VAL A 181 15.67 -21.69 -1.51
C VAL A 181 14.36 -20.93 -1.75
N ASP A 182 14.25 -19.72 -1.22
CA ASP A 182 13.11 -18.83 -1.49
C ASP A 182 12.94 -18.51 -2.98
N GLU A 183 11.72 -18.19 -3.42
CA GLU A 183 11.43 -17.93 -4.83
C GLU A 183 11.94 -16.57 -5.34
N ALA A 184 12.13 -15.59 -4.45
CA ALA A 184 12.75 -14.32 -4.78
C ALA A 184 14.30 -14.38 -4.71
N LEU A 185 14.88 -15.53 -4.34
CA LEU A 185 16.33 -15.69 -4.26
C LEU A 185 16.97 -15.49 -5.64
N ARG A 186 17.96 -14.61 -5.73
CA ARG A 186 18.56 -14.23 -7.02
C ARG A 186 19.29 -15.42 -7.64
N LEU A 187 19.14 -15.61 -8.96
CA LEU A 187 19.62 -16.81 -9.67
C LEU A 187 21.10 -17.14 -9.40
N PHE A 188 21.99 -16.14 -9.39
CA PHE A 188 23.42 -16.37 -9.14
C PHE A 188 23.70 -16.91 -7.71
N VAL A 189 22.83 -16.61 -6.74
CA VAL A 189 22.89 -17.10 -5.36
C VAL A 189 22.42 -18.55 -5.30
N ALA A 190 21.30 -18.88 -5.95
CA ALA A 190 20.84 -20.26 -6.08
C ALA A 190 21.87 -21.15 -6.79
N GLU A 191 22.46 -20.66 -7.89
CA GLU A 191 23.55 -21.35 -8.58
C GLU A 191 24.83 -21.45 -7.73
N GLY A 192 25.19 -20.41 -6.99
CA GLY A 192 26.32 -20.40 -6.08
C GLY A 192 26.19 -21.45 -4.97
N LEU A 193 25.02 -21.53 -4.34
CA LEU A 193 24.66 -22.56 -3.37
C LEU A 193 24.73 -23.96 -3.99
N LYS A 194 24.19 -24.15 -5.21
CA LYS A 194 24.23 -25.44 -5.91
C LYS A 194 25.65 -25.88 -6.26
N ARG A 195 26.47 -24.98 -6.81
CA ARG A 195 27.88 -25.25 -7.17
C ARG A 195 28.72 -25.58 -5.95
N ALA A 196 28.58 -24.81 -4.87
CA ALA A 196 29.32 -25.07 -3.64
C ALA A 196 28.79 -26.31 -2.91
N GLY A 197 27.49 -26.62 -2.96
CA GLY A 197 26.93 -27.84 -2.39
C GLY A 197 27.49 -29.12 -3.02
N GLY A 198 27.63 -29.11 -4.36
CA GLY A 198 28.07 -30.26 -5.15
C GLY A 198 27.08 -31.43 -5.08
N ASP A 199 27.50 -32.62 -5.51
CA ASP A 199 26.66 -33.83 -5.52
C ASP A 199 26.19 -34.29 -4.13
N GLY A 200 26.77 -33.73 -3.05
CA GLY A 200 26.43 -34.02 -1.67
C GLY A 200 25.27 -33.20 -1.10
N VAL A 201 24.74 -32.20 -1.81
CA VAL A 201 23.63 -31.37 -1.34
C VAL A 201 22.63 -31.09 -2.46
N ARG A 202 21.36 -31.45 -2.24
CA ARG A 202 20.25 -31.07 -3.13
C ARG A 202 19.85 -29.62 -2.85
N VAL A 203 19.96 -28.74 -3.83
CA VAL A 203 19.50 -27.34 -3.74
C VAL A 203 18.34 -27.15 -4.72
N ASP A 204 17.14 -27.07 -4.18
CA ASP A 204 15.91 -26.90 -4.95
C ASP A 204 15.19 -25.61 -4.53
N MET A 205 14.41 -25.04 -5.46
CA MET A 205 13.40 -24.04 -5.10
C MET A 205 12.53 -24.63 -3.99
N ALA A 206 12.22 -23.83 -2.96
CA ALA A 206 11.43 -24.24 -1.83
C ALA A 206 10.23 -25.07 -2.31
N PRO A 207 10.05 -26.31 -1.83
CA PRO A 207 8.92 -27.12 -2.26
C PRO A 207 7.66 -26.33 -1.98
N ALA A 208 6.59 -26.58 -2.73
CA ALA A 208 5.36 -25.85 -2.52
C ALA A 208 4.71 -26.14 -1.14
N SER A 209 5.31 -26.94 -0.26
CA SER A 209 4.99 -27.03 1.17
C SER A 209 5.83 -26.11 2.07
N VAL A 210 7.01 -25.66 1.63
CA VAL A 210 7.83 -24.62 2.30
C VAL A 210 7.50 -23.22 1.79
N ARG A 211 7.17 -23.05 0.50
CA ARG A 211 6.43 -21.86 0.04
C ARG A 211 5.17 -21.69 0.86
N ALA A 212 4.61 -22.82 1.24
CA ALA A 212 3.33 -22.91 1.91
C ALA A 212 3.48 -23.32 3.41
N LEU A 213 4.68 -23.10 3.95
CA LEU A 213 4.86 -22.81 5.38
C LEU A 213 4.50 -21.38 5.72
N ARG A 214 4.44 -20.53 4.71
CA ARG A 214 3.78 -19.25 4.77
C ARG A 214 2.26 -19.43 4.88
N GLU A 215 1.75 -20.59 5.32
CA GLU A 215 0.43 -21.07 4.87
C GLU A 215 -0.33 -22.16 5.73
N GLN A 216 -0.38 -22.17 7.10
CA GLN A 216 -1.37 -22.98 7.88
C GLN A 216 -1.76 -22.50 9.32
N LYS A 217 -2.95 -22.95 9.80
CA LYS A 217 -3.66 -22.60 11.07
C LYS A 217 -3.20 -23.32 12.36
N GLY A 218 -3.84 -22.97 13.49
CA GLY A 218 -3.48 -23.31 14.88
C GLY A 218 -3.89 -24.71 15.42
N PRO A 219 -3.63 -24.98 16.72
CA PRO A 219 -3.51 -26.35 17.26
C PRO A 219 -4.73 -27.25 17.15
N ASP A 220 -5.93 -26.72 17.39
CA ASP A 220 -7.14 -27.53 17.57
C ASP A 220 -7.68 -28.14 16.25
N GLU A 221 -7.33 -27.57 15.09
CA GLU A 221 -7.69 -28.11 13.77
C GLU A 221 -6.69 -29.18 13.26
N ILE A 222 -5.44 -29.19 13.76
CA ILE A 222 -4.39 -30.12 13.30
C ILE A 222 -4.75 -31.57 13.64
N ALA A 223 -5.36 -31.81 14.80
CA ALA A 223 -5.78 -33.13 15.26
C ALA A 223 -6.82 -33.83 14.35
N LEU A 224 -7.52 -33.07 13.48
CA LEU A 224 -8.49 -33.62 12.52
C LEU A 224 -7.86 -34.00 11.18
N MET A 225 -6.67 -33.49 10.86
CA MET A 225 -6.02 -33.71 9.54
C MET A 225 -5.07 -34.91 9.52
N GLU A 226 -4.57 -35.37 10.66
CA GLU A 226 -3.69 -36.56 10.75
C GLU A 226 -4.38 -37.85 10.22
N CYS A 227 -5.71 -37.90 10.25
CA CYS A 227 -6.51 -39.03 9.75
C CYS A 227 -6.51 -39.17 8.21
N ALA A 228 -6.09 -38.14 7.46
CA ALA A 228 -6.19 -38.12 5.99
C ALA A 228 -4.92 -38.61 5.25
N ASN A 229 -3.78 -38.77 5.93
CA ASN A 229 -2.47 -38.91 5.27
C ASN A 229 -1.98 -40.34 5.01
N GLU A 230 -2.74 -41.40 5.33
CA GLU A 230 -2.33 -42.78 4.99
C GLU A 230 -2.43 -43.13 3.49
N GLY A 231 -3.02 -42.25 2.66
CA GLY A 231 -3.41 -42.59 1.29
C GLY A 231 -2.33 -42.58 0.19
N LEU A 232 -1.22 -41.83 0.35
CA LEU A 232 -0.33 -41.51 -0.78
C LEU A 232 1.14 -41.95 -0.62
N LYS A 233 1.39 -43.25 -0.79
CA LYS A 233 2.73 -43.80 -1.07
C LYS A 233 2.72 -44.67 -2.34
N ARG A 234 2.94 -44.07 -3.52
CA ARG A 234 3.50 -44.67 -4.76
C ARG A 234 3.41 -43.71 -5.96
N ALA A 235 4.50 -43.01 -6.25
CA ALA A 235 4.95 -42.63 -7.61
C ALA A 235 6.32 -41.95 -7.47
N GLY A 236 7.26 -42.23 -8.37
CA GLY A 236 8.58 -41.60 -8.36
C GLY A 236 8.65 -40.41 -9.32
N GLY A 237 9.45 -39.40 -8.94
CA GLY A 237 10.07 -38.44 -9.85
C GLY A 237 9.14 -37.59 -10.71
N ASP A 238 8.57 -36.54 -10.13
CA ASP A 238 8.24 -35.31 -10.87
C ASP A 238 8.23 -34.09 -9.94
N VAL A 239 8.22 -32.87 -10.50
CA VAL A 239 8.19 -31.62 -9.71
C VAL A 239 6.81 -31.44 -9.06
N ASN A 240 6.65 -32.01 -7.87
CA ASN A 240 5.38 -31.98 -7.13
C ASN A 240 4.99 -30.53 -6.75
N MET A 241 3.93 -30.02 -7.39
CA MET A 241 3.09 -28.99 -6.75
C MET A 241 2.51 -29.57 -5.46
N ALA A 242 2.56 -28.80 -4.38
CA ALA A 242 2.16 -29.28 -3.07
C ALA A 242 0.62 -29.30 -2.92
N PRO A 243 0.10 -30.09 -1.96
CA PRO A 243 -1.33 -30.18 -1.71
C PRO A 243 -1.98 -28.81 -1.44
N PRO A 244 -3.26 -28.61 -1.80
CA PRO A 244 -3.98 -27.36 -1.52
C PRO A 244 -4.10 -27.02 -0.03
N SER A 245 -4.00 -28.01 0.87
CA SER A 245 -4.11 -27.85 2.32
C SER A 245 -2.99 -27.05 2.95
N VAL A 246 -1.90 -26.83 2.21
CA VAL A 246 -0.73 -26.18 2.73
C VAL A 246 -0.87 -24.66 2.54
N ARG A 247 -2.09 -24.05 2.44
CA ARG A 247 -2.39 -22.68 1.89
C ARG A 247 -3.15 -21.64 2.78
N ALA A 248 -2.50 -20.98 3.76
CA ALA A 248 -3.13 -20.18 4.85
C ALA A 248 -2.28 -19.27 5.85
N LEU A 249 -1.34 -18.33 5.50
CA LEU A 249 -0.69 -17.36 6.47
C LEU A 249 -0.09 -16.03 5.90
N ARG A 250 0.95 -15.99 5.05
CA ARG A 250 1.29 -14.73 4.33
C ARG A 250 0.06 -14.28 3.59
N GLU A 251 -0.64 -15.23 2.97
CA GLU A 251 -1.98 -14.98 2.46
C GLU A 251 -2.99 -14.70 3.58
N GLN A 252 -3.10 -15.51 4.64
CA GLN A 252 -4.02 -15.30 5.79
C GLN A 252 -3.41 -14.55 6.97
N LYS A 253 -3.64 -13.25 7.03
CA LYS A 253 -3.02 -12.35 8.00
C LYS A 253 -3.49 -12.65 9.43
N GLY A 254 -2.55 -12.79 10.36
CA GLY A 254 -2.86 -12.86 11.79
C GLY A 254 -3.38 -11.51 12.35
N PRO A 255 -3.95 -11.47 13.57
CA PRO A 255 -4.52 -10.24 14.14
C PRO A 255 -3.54 -9.06 14.24
N GLU A 256 -2.27 -9.32 14.57
CA GLU A 256 -1.22 -8.29 14.58
C GLU A 256 -0.98 -7.70 13.18
N GLU A 257 -1.04 -8.54 12.14
CA GLU A 257 -0.83 -8.15 10.74
C GLU A 257 -2.03 -7.37 10.20
N ILE A 258 -3.25 -7.82 10.50
CA ILE A 258 -4.49 -7.12 10.17
C ILE A 258 -4.49 -5.73 10.81
N ALA A 259 -4.11 -5.59 12.09
CA ALA A 259 -4.08 -4.29 12.77
C ALA A 259 -3.09 -3.30 12.12
N LEU A 260 -1.91 -3.79 11.69
CA LEU A 260 -0.92 -2.99 10.96
C LEU A 260 -1.46 -2.53 9.60
N MET A 261 -2.08 -3.44 8.84
CA MET A 261 -2.66 -3.13 7.53
C MET A 261 -3.89 -2.24 7.64
N GLN A 262 -4.75 -2.42 8.64
CA GLN A 262 -5.86 -1.52 8.96
C GLN A 262 -5.32 -0.10 9.10
N CYS A 263 -4.38 0.12 10.02
CA CYS A 263 -3.92 1.48 10.28
C CYS A 263 -3.19 2.12 9.09
N ALA A 264 -2.38 1.34 8.35
CA ALA A 264 -1.71 1.83 7.14
C ALA A 264 -2.71 2.29 6.06
N ASN A 265 -3.76 1.50 5.80
CA ASN A 265 -4.78 1.84 4.80
C ASN A 265 -5.71 2.98 5.26
N GLU A 266 -6.11 2.98 6.53
CA GLU A 266 -6.89 4.08 7.12
C GLU A 266 -6.16 5.42 7.00
N VAL A 267 -4.88 5.48 7.40
CA VAL A 267 -4.12 6.73 7.37
C VAL A 267 -3.76 7.15 5.95
N THR A 268 -3.66 6.20 5.01
CA THR A 268 -3.52 6.48 3.56
C THR A 268 -4.78 7.13 3.00
N LEU A 269 -5.98 6.62 3.31
CA LEU A 269 -7.24 7.25 2.90
C LEU A 269 -7.43 8.64 3.55
N LEU A 270 -7.07 8.79 4.82
CA LEU A 270 -7.04 10.09 5.49
C LEU A 270 -6.05 11.07 4.84
N ALA A 271 -4.89 10.59 4.38
CA ALA A 271 -3.91 11.39 3.65
C ALA A 271 -4.45 11.87 2.29
N ILE A 272 -5.13 11.01 1.52
CA ILE A 272 -5.80 11.42 0.26
C ILE A 272 -6.80 12.56 0.53
N ARG A 273 -7.63 12.43 1.56
CA ARG A 273 -8.61 13.47 1.94
C ARG A 273 -7.93 14.77 2.39
N ALA A 274 -6.92 14.69 3.25
CA ALA A 274 -6.16 15.86 3.70
C ALA A 274 -5.42 16.58 2.56
N VAL A 275 -4.95 15.83 1.55
CA VAL A 275 -4.33 16.40 0.35
C VAL A 275 -5.38 17.02 -0.57
N ARG A 276 -6.55 16.40 -0.76
CA ARG A 276 -7.67 16.96 -1.54
C ARG A 276 -8.07 18.36 -1.06
N GLU A 277 -8.13 18.61 0.26
CA GLU A 277 -8.44 19.94 0.82
C GLU A 277 -7.38 21.02 0.48
N ARG A 278 -6.20 20.62 -0.02
CA ARG A 278 -5.12 21.51 -0.47
C ARG A 278 -5.00 21.58 -2.00
N MET A 279 -5.88 20.89 -2.74
CA MET A 279 -5.92 20.92 -4.19
C MET A 279 -6.81 22.05 -4.72
N TYR A 280 -6.49 22.53 -5.91
CA TYR A 280 -7.24 23.59 -6.61
C TYR A 280 -7.12 23.39 -8.12
N ILE A 281 -8.11 23.86 -8.88
CA ILE A 281 -8.03 23.88 -10.36
C ILE A 281 -6.82 24.76 -10.77
N GLY A 282 -5.90 24.21 -11.56
CA GLY A 282 -4.60 24.81 -11.84
C GLY A 282 -3.42 24.20 -11.06
N ILE A 283 -3.64 23.26 -10.13
CA ILE A 283 -2.55 22.49 -9.51
C ILE A 283 -1.93 21.50 -10.52
N ARG A 284 -0.66 21.12 -10.31
CA ARG A 284 0.09 20.15 -11.14
C ARG A 284 0.15 18.78 -10.48
N GLU A 285 0.21 17.72 -11.29
CA GLU A 285 0.37 16.33 -10.82
C GLU A 285 1.58 16.19 -9.89
N SER A 286 2.74 16.75 -10.25
CA SER A 286 3.94 16.75 -9.41
C SER A 286 3.75 17.40 -8.03
N ARG A 287 2.94 18.47 -7.95
CA ARG A 287 2.66 19.15 -6.68
C ARG A 287 1.77 18.29 -5.78
N VAL A 288 0.79 17.59 -6.34
CA VAL A 288 -0.03 16.63 -5.57
C VAL A 288 0.80 15.43 -5.13
N LYS A 289 1.68 14.89 -5.98
CA LYS A 289 2.65 13.84 -5.59
C LYS A 289 3.50 14.25 -4.38
N GLN A 290 4.05 15.47 -4.38
CA GLN A 290 4.79 16.02 -3.23
C GLN A 290 3.94 16.13 -1.96
N LEU A 291 2.68 16.57 -2.08
CA LEU A 291 1.76 16.67 -0.94
C LEU A 291 1.43 15.27 -0.38
N MET A 292 1.19 14.27 -1.24
CA MET A 292 0.98 12.89 -0.81
C MET A 292 2.20 12.31 -0.10
N SER A 293 3.41 12.46 -0.66
CA SER A 293 4.64 11.99 0.01
C SER A 293 4.81 12.62 1.39
N LEU A 294 4.55 13.92 1.54
CA LEU A 294 4.62 14.61 2.82
C LEU A 294 3.54 14.12 3.81
N ALA A 295 2.30 13.91 3.34
CA ALA A 295 1.21 13.43 4.18
C ALA A 295 1.46 12.01 4.70
N LEU A 296 1.86 11.07 3.83
CA LEU A 296 2.16 9.68 4.20
C LEU A 296 3.38 9.57 5.12
N SER A 297 4.45 10.34 4.87
CA SER A 297 5.59 10.37 5.80
C SER A 297 5.23 11.00 7.15
N SER A 298 4.31 11.98 7.16
CA SER A 298 3.82 12.60 8.41
C SER A 298 2.90 11.68 9.21
N ALA A 299 2.24 10.73 8.54
CA ALA A 299 1.52 9.62 9.16
C ALA A 299 2.44 8.53 9.73
N GLY A 300 3.76 8.62 9.52
CA GLY A 300 4.73 7.61 9.94
C GLY A 300 4.92 6.44 8.96
N LEU A 301 4.34 6.50 7.76
CA LEU A 301 4.54 5.47 6.74
C LEU A 301 5.91 5.61 6.07
N THR A 302 6.51 4.45 5.80
CA THR A 302 7.78 4.31 5.07
C THR A 302 7.53 3.81 3.65
N ASN A 303 8.55 3.83 2.78
CA ASN A 303 8.47 3.34 1.39
C ASN A 303 7.29 3.90 0.56
N ALA A 304 6.85 5.13 0.88
CA ALA A 304 5.64 5.70 0.32
C ALA A 304 5.73 5.94 -1.20
N PHE A 305 4.64 5.67 -1.91
CA PHE A 305 4.49 5.94 -3.33
C PHE A 305 3.22 6.77 -3.61
N ALA A 306 3.23 7.52 -4.73
CA ALA A 306 2.10 8.31 -5.18
C ALA A 306 2.08 8.41 -6.72
N LEU A 307 1.18 7.65 -7.35
CA LEU A 307 0.74 7.87 -8.71
C LEU A 307 -0.38 8.92 -8.68
N VAL A 308 -0.23 9.97 -9.49
CA VAL A 308 -1.24 11.02 -9.62
C VAL A 308 -1.38 11.33 -11.11
N GLN A 309 -2.62 11.29 -11.59
CA GLN A 309 -2.97 11.47 -12.99
C GLN A 309 -4.26 12.30 -13.10
N PHE A 310 -4.28 13.28 -14.01
CA PHE A 310 -5.46 14.11 -14.27
C PHE A 310 -6.06 13.84 -15.66
N GLY A 311 -7.40 13.74 -15.74
CA GLY A 311 -8.13 13.62 -17.01
C GLY A 311 -7.63 12.46 -17.88
N GLU A 312 -7.22 12.74 -19.12
CA GLU A 312 -6.75 11.73 -20.07
C GLU A 312 -5.51 10.94 -19.62
N ASN A 313 -4.68 11.50 -18.72
CA ASN A 313 -3.53 10.78 -18.17
C ASN A 313 -3.99 9.56 -17.34
N ALA A 314 -5.17 9.64 -16.72
CA ALA A 314 -5.75 8.55 -15.94
C ALA A 314 -6.07 7.31 -16.80
N ALA A 315 -6.23 7.47 -18.13
CA ALA A 315 -6.48 6.38 -19.05
C ALA A 315 -5.27 5.44 -19.27
N LEU A 316 -4.13 5.72 -18.62
CA LEU A 316 -2.94 4.87 -18.61
C LEU A 316 -2.75 4.31 -17.18
N PRO A 317 -3.18 3.07 -16.87
CA PRO A 317 -3.28 2.56 -15.49
C PRO A 317 -2.01 2.73 -14.63
N HIS A 318 -0.83 2.63 -15.25
CA HIS A 318 0.51 2.82 -14.65
C HIS A 318 1.33 3.93 -15.34
N GLY A 319 0.68 4.85 -16.05
CA GLY A 319 1.37 5.94 -16.76
C GLY A 319 2.09 6.89 -15.79
N SER A 320 3.29 7.33 -16.14
CA SER A 320 4.10 8.20 -15.27
C SER A 320 3.48 9.59 -15.00
N GLY A 321 2.44 9.97 -15.75
CA GLY A 321 1.89 11.32 -15.86
C GLY A 321 2.68 12.17 -16.85
N SER A 322 2.15 13.34 -17.18
CA SER A 322 2.80 14.33 -18.06
C SER A 322 3.10 15.66 -17.35
N ASP A 323 3.00 15.66 -16.01
CA ASP A 323 2.90 16.85 -15.16
C ASP A 323 1.77 17.79 -15.60
N ARG A 324 0.63 17.17 -15.91
CA ARG A 324 -0.58 17.89 -16.36
C ARG A 324 -1.03 18.86 -15.27
N THR A 325 -1.57 19.99 -15.73
CA THR A 325 -2.26 20.96 -14.88
C THR A 325 -3.74 20.63 -14.84
N LEU A 326 -4.30 20.48 -13.63
CA LEU A 326 -5.69 20.09 -13.40
C LEU A 326 -6.67 21.13 -13.97
N ARG A 327 -7.59 20.69 -14.84
CA ARG A 327 -8.64 21.54 -15.42
C ARG A 327 -10.00 21.27 -14.77
N ALA A 328 -10.96 22.17 -14.94
CA ALA A 328 -12.30 22.04 -14.34
C ALA A 328 -13.07 20.79 -14.81
N GLN A 329 -12.79 20.31 -16.03
CA GLN A 329 -13.38 19.09 -16.60
C GLN A 329 -12.60 17.80 -16.31
N ASP A 330 -11.45 17.89 -15.65
CA ASP A 330 -10.61 16.74 -15.34
C ASP A 330 -11.05 16.11 -14.00
N MET A 331 -11.12 14.78 -13.95
CA MET A 331 -11.06 14.04 -12.70
C MET A 331 -9.60 13.87 -12.26
N VAL A 332 -9.42 13.68 -10.96
CA VAL A 332 -8.15 13.42 -10.28
C VAL A 332 -8.13 11.94 -9.91
N LEU A 333 -7.17 11.18 -10.43
CA LEU A 333 -6.84 9.85 -9.92
C LEU A 333 -5.59 9.98 -9.04
N ILE A 334 -5.70 9.59 -7.78
CA ILE A 334 -4.58 9.38 -6.85
C ILE A 334 -4.59 7.92 -6.45
N ASP A 335 -3.48 7.26 -6.69
CA ASP A 335 -3.17 5.88 -6.32
C ASP A 335 -1.89 5.95 -5.47
N THR A 336 -1.96 5.49 -4.23
CA THR A 336 -0.96 5.87 -3.23
C THR A 336 -1.00 4.94 -2.02
N GLY A 337 0.15 4.80 -1.36
CA GLY A 337 0.30 3.91 -0.23
C GLY A 337 1.72 3.93 0.34
N GLY A 338 1.98 3.05 1.31
CA GLY A 338 3.26 2.94 1.99
C GLY A 338 3.23 1.82 3.04
N SER A 339 4.33 1.65 3.77
CA SER A 339 4.51 0.56 4.73
C SER A 339 4.50 1.05 6.18
N LEU A 340 3.66 0.45 7.02
CA LEU A 340 3.73 0.52 8.48
C LEU A 340 4.34 -0.78 9.02
N HIS A 341 5.52 -0.71 9.64
CA HIS A 341 6.28 -1.89 10.08
C HIS A 341 6.39 -2.99 9.00
N ASN A 342 6.68 -2.56 7.75
CA ASN A 342 6.74 -3.36 6.51
C ASN A 342 5.39 -3.88 5.94
N TYR A 343 4.27 -3.71 6.63
CA TYR A 343 2.95 -4.06 6.09
C TYR A 343 2.39 -2.91 5.24
N GLN A 344 1.94 -3.25 4.04
CA GLN A 344 1.57 -2.29 3.01
C GLN A 344 0.12 -1.78 3.15
N SER A 345 -0.08 -0.56 2.66
CA SER A 345 -1.36 -0.01 2.26
C SER A 345 -1.38 0.33 0.78
N ASP A 346 -2.54 0.22 0.17
CA ASP A 346 -2.77 0.55 -1.24
C ASP A 346 -4.20 1.07 -1.41
N VAL A 347 -4.35 2.32 -1.85
CA VAL A 347 -5.65 3.00 -1.94
C VAL A 347 -5.66 3.91 -3.16
N THR A 348 -6.48 3.56 -4.15
CA THR A 348 -6.82 4.44 -5.27
C THR A 348 -8.15 5.18 -5.02
N ARG A 349 -8.14 6.49 -5.26
CA ARG A 349 -9.34 7.32 -5.38
C ARG A 349 -9.31 8.10 -6.68
N THR A 350 -10.38 7.97 -7.47
CA THR A 350 -10.71 8.90 -8.55
C THR A 350 -11.80 9.86 -8.07
N PHE A 351 -11.59 11.17 -8.12
CA PHE A 351 -12.55 12.18 -7.64
C PHE A 351 -12.50 13.50 -8.43
N ALA A 352 -13.51 14.34 -8.23
CA ALA A 352 -13.59 15.71 -8.73
C ALA A 352 -13.43 16.72 -7.59
N LEU A 353 -12.93 17.92 -7.89
CA LEU A 353 -12.87 19.01 -6.91
C LEU A 353 -14.21 19.77 -6.85
N PRO A 354 -14.51 20.47 -5.75
CA PRO A 354 -15.63 21.40 -5.70
C PRO A 354 -15.56 22.43 -6.84
N GLY A 355 -16.65 22.57 -7.60
CA GLY A 355 -16.71 23.47 -8.77
C GLY A 355 -16.18 22.90 -10.09
N SER A 356 -15.72 21.64 -10.12
CA SER A 356 -15.46 20.93 -11.38
C SER A 356 -16.74 20.76 -12.22
N VAL A 357 -16.59 20.79 -13.54
CA VAL A 357 -17.64 20.57 -14.55
C VAL A 357 -17.29 19.32 -15.34
N ILE A 358 -17.50 18.16 -14.72
CA ILE A 358 -17.14 16.85 -15.27
C ILE A 358 -18.12 16.46 -16.38
N PRO A 359 -17.65 15.90 -17.53
CA PRO A 359 -18.53 15.39 -18.56
C PRO A 359 -19.45 14.28 -18.05
N GLU A 360 -20.72 14.32 -18.43
CA GLU A 360 -21.76 13.39 -17.98
C GLU A 360 -21.38 11.90 -18.19
N ASP A 361 -20.76 11.56 -19.32
CA ASP A 361 -20.29 10.19 -19.59
C ASP A 361 -19.15 9.75 -18.66
N HIS A 362 -18.32 10.69 -18.19
CA HIS A 362 -17.27 10.39 -17.21
C HIS A 362 -17.87 10.16 -15.81
N ILE A 363 -18.95 10.88 -15.46
CA ILE A 363 -19.71 10.65 -14.22
C ILE A 363 -20.34 9.25 -14.25
N ARG A 364 -21.00 8.88 -15.36
CA ARG A 364 -21.56 7.52 -15.55
C ARG A 364 -20.50 6.42 -15.44
N ILE A 365 -19.32 6.62 -16.02
CA ILE A 365 -18.20 5.68 -15.90
C ILE A 365 -17.78 5.53 -14.43
N TRP A 366 -17.70 6.65 -13.68
CA TRP A 366 -17.36 6.61 -12.25
C TRP A 366 -18.40 5.85 -11.42
N GLU A 367 -19.68 6.10 -11.66
CA GLU A 367 -20.78 5.38 -11.00
C GLU A 367 -20.74 3.87 -11.29
N THR A 368 -20.45 3.49 -12.53
CA THR A 368 -20.25 2.08 -12.92
C THR A 368 -19.09 1.45 -12.15
N VAL A 369 -17.92 2.10 -12.06
CA VAL A 369 -16.78 1.56 -11.27
C VAL A 369 -17.16 1.41 -9.79
N SER A 370 -17.78 2.42 -9.19
CA SER A 370 -18.19 2.40 -7.78
C SER A 370 -19.14 1.25 -7.45
N LYS A 371 -20.15 1.01 -8.29
CA LYS A 371 -21.05 -0.15 -8.15
C LYS A 371 -20.32 -1.47 -8.32
N VAL A 372 -19.41 -1.58 -9.29
CA VAL A 372 -18.66 -2.81 -9.55
C VAL A 372 -17.74 -3.17 -8.39
N GLN A 373 -17.08 -2.20 -7.76
CA GLN A 373 -16.30 -2.39 -6.54
C GLN A 373 -17.18 -2.94 -5.40
N ALA A 374 -18.28 -2.25 -5.07
CA ALA A 374 -19.21 -2.69 -4.03
C ALA A 374 -19.78 -4.11 -4.29
N TYR A 375 -20.06 -4.45 -5.55
CA TYR A 375 -20.50 -5.78 -5.95
C TYR A 375 -19.40 -6.84 -5.83
N ALA A 376 -18.18 -6.54 -6.30
CA ALA A 376 -17.02 -7.43 -6.22
C ALA A 376 -16.72 -7.82 -4.77
N MET A 377 -16.63 -6.84 -3.87
CA MET A 377 -16.49 -7.07 -2.43
C MET A 377 -17.62 -7.94 -1.85
N SER A 378 -18.87 -7.79 -2.33
CA SER A 378 -19.99 -8.63 -1.86
C SER A 378 -19.88 -10.11 -2.27
N VAL A 379 -19.20 -10.38 -3.39
CA VAL A 379 -18.91 -11.73 -3.91
C VAL A 379 -17.68 -12.33 -3.22
N ALA A 380 -16.73 -11.51 -2.78
CA ALA A 380 -15.53 -11.94 -2.07
C ALA A 380 -15.88 -12.50 -0.67
N ARG A 381 -16.02 -13.83 -0.58
CA ARG A 381 -16.36 -14.56 0.64
C ARG A 381 -15.53 -15.82 0.78
N GLN A 382 -15.42 -16.33 2.01
CA GLN A 382 -14.74 -17.61 2.27
C GLN A 382 -15.33 -18.75 1.40
N GLY A 383 -14.44 -19.58 0.85
CA GLY A 383 -14.75 -20.70 -0.04
C GLY A 383 -14.98 -20.32 -1.51
N VAL A 384 -15.10 -19.03 -1.86
CA VAL A 384 -15.25 -18.56 -3.24
C VAL A 384 -13.90 -18.61 -3.95
N GLU A 385 -13.88 -19.07 -5.20
CA GLU A 385 -12.66 -19.09 -6.03
C GLU A 385 -12.28 -17.64 -6.44
N ALA A 386 -11.01 -17.26 -6.30
CA ALA A 386 -10.49 -15.92 -6.61
C ALA A 386 -10.81 -15.47 -8.05
N ARG A 387 -10.79 -16.39 -9.02
CA ARG A 387 -11.23 -16.11 -10.40
C ARG A 387 -12.70 -15.70 -10.51
N ARG A 388 -13.58 -16.24 -9.66
CA ARG A 388 -15.03 -15.98 -9.74
C ARG A 388 -15.36 -14.55 -9.31
N VAL A 389 -14.59 -13.98 -8.40
CA VAL A 389 -14.76 -12.57 -7.99
C VAL A 389 -14.51 -11.64 -9.19
N ASP A 390 -13.38 -11.82 -9.90
CA ASP A 390 -13.04 -11.07 -11.12
C ASP A 390 -14.01 -11.35 -12.29
N GLU A 391 -14.39 -12.61 -12.51
CA GLU A 391 -15.38 -13.00 -13.53
C GLU A 391 -16.75 -12.33 -13.26
N SER A 392 -17.25 -12.38 -12.02
CA SER A 392 -18.50 -11.76 -11.61
C SER A 392 -18.46 -10.23 -11.70
N ALA A 393 -17.37 -9.58 -11.28
CA ALA A 393 -17.22 -8.12 -11.37
C ALA A 393 -17.33 -7.62 -12.82
N ARG A 394 -16.74 -8.34 -13.78
CA ARG A 394 -16.81 -8.00 -15.22
C ARG A 394 -18.20 -8.20 -15.81
N VAL A 395 -18.86 -9.32 -15.48
CA VAL A 395 -20.24 -9.59 -15.93
C VAL A 395 -21.18 -8.51 -15.38
N TYR A 396 -20.99 -8.10 -14.13
CA TYR A 396 -21.77 -7.04 -13.53
C TYR A 396 -21.49 -5.67 -14.16
N MET A 397 -20.22 -5.35 -14.47
CA MET A 397 -19.84 -4.13 -15.20
C MET A 397 -20.56 -4.00 -16.55
N ASP A 398 -20.58 -5.07 -17.36
CA ASP A 398 -21.32 -5.07 -18.63
C ASP A 398 -22.85 -5.03 -18.45
N SER A 399 -23.38 -5.43 -17.28
CA SER A 399 -24.81 -5.34 -16.97
C SER A 399 -25.25 -3.92 -16.56
N GLU A 400 -24.37 -3.17 -15.88
CA GLU A 400 -24.58 -1.75 -15.55
C GLU A 400 -24.35 -0.85 -16.77
N GLN A 401 -23.33 -1.15 -17.58
CA GLN A 401 -23.01 -0.40 -18.80
C GLN A 401 -22.46 -1.32 -19.89
N SER A 402 -23.33 -1.65 -20.86
CA SER A 402 -23.05 -2.65 -21.91
C SER A 402 -21.77 -2.36 -22.70
N GLY A 403 -20.87 -3.36 -22.75
CA GLY A 403 -19.61 -3.29 -23.48
C GLY A 403 -18.50 -2.54 -22.75
N MET A 404 -18.68 -2.18 -21.47
CA MET A 404 -17.68 -1.44 -20.71
C MET A 404 -16.58 -2.34 -20.14
N ALA A 405 -16.84 -3.64 -19.91
CA ALA A 405 -15.86 -4.57 -19.36
C ALA A 405 -14.63 -4.82 -20.27
N GLN A 406 -14.70 -4.42 -21.55
CA GLN A 406 -13.54 -4.45 -22.45
C GLN A 406 -12.47 -3.40 -22.08
N TYR A 407 -12.86 -2.30 -21.41
CA TYR A 407 -11.95 -1.25 -20.96
C TYR A 407 -11.36 -1.55 -19.57
N PHE A 408 -11.80 -2.63 -18.92
CA PHE A 408 -11.22 -3.14 -17.68
C PHE A 408 -10.00 -4.03 -17.98
N SER A 409 -8.87 -3.35 -18.21
CA SER A 409 -7.68 -3.89 -18.87
C SER A 409 -6.78 -4.81 -18.02
N HIS A 410 -6.94 -4.80 -16.69
CA HIS A 410 -6.16 -5.61 -15.74
C HIS A 410 -7.05 -6.49 -14.86
N ARG A 411 -6.44 -7.28 -13.97
CA ARG A 411 -7.09 -8.09 -12.92
C ARG A 411 -7.94 -7.21 -11.97
N LEU A 412 -8.92 -7.80 -11.28
CA LEU A 412 -9.70 -7.15 -10.23
C LEU A 412 -8.90 -6.80 -8.97
N GLY A 413 -7.84 -7.54 -8.68
CA GLY A 413 -6.99 -7.25 -7.54
C GLY A 413 -5.87 -8.27 -7.32
N HIS A 414 -5.08 -8.01 -6.30
CA HIS A 414 -3.95 -8.83 -5.86
C HIS A 414 -4.01 -9.01 -4.36
N GLY A 415 -3.30 -10.02 -3.85
CA GLY A 415 -3.00 -10.10 -2.43
C GLY A 415 -2.10 -8.94 -2.05
N ILE A 416 -2.19 -8.51 -0.80
CA ILE A 416 -1.38 -7.44 -0.23
C ILE A 416 -1.00 -7.80 1.20
N GLY A 417 0.21 -7.49 1.64
CA GLY A 417 0.72 -7.85 2.95
C GLY A 417 2.07 -7.22 3.23
N LEU A 418 3.14 -8.01 3.16
CA LEU A 418 4.52 -7.49 3.22
C LEU A 418 4.99 -7.03 1.82
N GLU A 419 4.42 -7.60 0.77
CA GLU A 419 4.53 -7.09 -0.60
C GLU A 419 3.27 -6.31 -0.98
N GLY A 420 3.41 -5.32 -1.85
CA GLY A 420 2.25 -4.63 -2.44
C GLY A 420 1.43 -5.60 -3.29
N HIS A 421 2.12 -6.41 -4.10
CA HIS A 421 1.52 -7.51 -4.86
C HIS A 421 2.01 -8.87 -4.32
N GLU A 422 1.15 -9.58 -3.62
CA GLU A 422 1.31 -10.99 -3.25
C GLU A 422 0.07 -11.80 -3.69
N ALA A 423 0.01 -13.08 -3.32
CA ALA A 423 -1.15 -13.92 -3.55
C ALA A 423 -2.14 -13.82 -2.34
N PRO A 424 -3.43 -14.14 -2.52
CA PRO A 424 -4.09 -14.63 -3.75
C PRO A 424 -4.45 -13.51 -4.73
N TYR A 425 -4.42 -13.80 -6.03
CA TYR A 425 -4.76 -12.82 -7.09
C TYR A 425 -6.22 -12.94 -7.52
N LEU A 426 -6.99 -11.85 -7.47
CA LEU A 426 -8.36 -11.78 -7.99
C LEU A 426 -8.31 -11.57 -9.52
N ARG A 427 -8.26 -12.67 -10.27
CA ARG A 427 -8.02 -12.69 -11.72
C ARG A 427 -8.79 -13.83 -12.39
N ARG A 428 -9.59 -13.55 -13.42
CA ARG A 428 -10.17 -14.58 -14.29
C ARG A 428 -9.09 -15.51 -14.87
N GLY A 429 -9.45 -16.77 -15.05
CA GLY A 429 -8.58 -17.80 -15.61
C GLY A 429 -8.94 -19.18 -15.06
N PRO A 430 -9.06 -20.23 -15.91
CA PRO A 430 -9.47 -21.56 -15.46
C PRO A 430 -8.45 -22.24 -14.53
N ASP A 431 -7.22 -21.73 -14.49
CA ASP A 431 -6.13 -22.12 -13.60
C ASP A 431 -6.21 -21.49 -12.20
N ASN A 432 -6.88 -20.33 -12.06
CA ASN A 432 -6.94 -19.59 -10.79
C ASN A 432 -8.11 -20.06 -9.88
N VAL A 433 -8.05 -21.35 -9.51
CA VAL A 433 -9.03 -22.02 -8.62
C VAL A 433 -8.69 -21.89 -7.13
N HIS A 434 -7.82 -20.94 -6.75
CA HIS A 434 -7.55 -20.65 -5.34
C HIS A 434 -8.85 -20.20 -4.64
N LYS A 435 -9.20 -20.82 -3.51
CA LYS A 435 -10.38 -20.44 -2.71
C LYS A 435 -9.98 -19.46 -1.63
N LEU A 436 -10.72 -18.37 -1.51
CA LEU A 436 -10.54 -17.39 -0.46
C LEU A 436 -10.85 -18.01 0.91
N GLU A 437 -10.04 -17.69 1.90
CA GLU A 437 -10.13 -18.18 3.27
C GLU A 437 -9.98 -17.02 4.28
N ALA A 438 -10.45 -17.23 5.51
CA ALA A 438 -10.36 -16.21 6.57
C ALA A 438 -8.92 -15.72 6.77
N GLY A 439 -8.75 -14.40 6.90
CA GLY A 439 -7.45 -13.71 6.93
C GLY A 439 -6.90 -13.33 5.55
N ASN A 440 -7.41 -13.86 4.43
CA ASN A 440 -6.92 -13.45 3.10
C ASN A 440 -7.13 -11.95 2.88
N ALA A 441 -6.03 -11.22 2.63
CA ALA A 441 -6.04 -9.78 2.38
C ALA A 441 -5.67 -9.43 0.94
N MET A 442 -6.49 -8.62 0.26
CA MET A 442 -6.40 -8.29 -1.16
C MET A 442 -6.85 -6.84 -1.44
N SER A 443 -6.50 -6.29 -2.61
CA SER A 443 -7.17 -5.13 -3.21
C SER A 443 -8.46 -5.52 -3.94
N ASP A 444 -9.41 -4.58 -4.00
CA ASP A 444 -10.56 -4.58 -4.91
C ASP A 444 -10.48 -3.28 -5.74
N GLU A 445 -9.83 -3.38 -6.91
CA GLU A 445 -9.35 -2.27 -7.75
C GLU A 445 -9.99 -2.20 -9.17
N PRO A 446 -11.32 -2.33 -9.36
CA PRO A 446 -11.91 -2.25 -10.68
C PRO A 446 -11.66 -0.88 -11.33
N GLY A 447 -11.44 -0.88 -12.64
CA GLY A 447 -11.17 0.34 -13.38
C GLY A 447 -11.58 0.28 -14.84
N ILE A 448 -11.89 1.46 -15.39
CA ILE A 448 -12.26 1.67 -16.80
C ILE A 448 -11.27 2.68 -17.38
N TYR A 449 -10.63 2.31 -18.49
CA TYR A 449 -9.59 3.12 -19.14
C TYR A 449 -9.88 3.31 -20.62
N ILE A 450 -10.29 4.51 -21.00
CA ILE A 450 -10.60 4.89 -22.38
C ILE A 450 -9.52 5.86 -22.86
N LEU A 451 -8.58 5.34 -23.65
CA LEU A 451 -7.37 6.05 -24.09
C LEU A 451 -7.70 7.41 -24.74
N GLY A 452 -7.02 8.46 -24.26
CA GLY A 452 -7.23 9.83 -24.74
C GLY A 452 -8.52 10.51 -24.24
N GLN A 453 -9.27 9.88 -23.34
CA GLN A 453 -10.52 10.43 -22.79
C GLN A 453 -10.50 10.44 -21.26
N VAL A 454 -10.54 9.27 -20.64
CA VAL A 454 -10.76 9.13 -19.19
C VAL A 454 -10.19 7.82 -18.66
N GLY A 455 -9.69 7.86 -17.43
CA GLY A 455 -9.53 6.68 -16.60
C GLY A 455 -10.22 6.88 -15.26
N VAL A 456 -10.85 5.82 -14.76
CA VAL A 456 -11.36 5.74 -13.39
C VAL A 456 -10.87 4.42 -12.80
N ARG A 457 -10.26 4.49 -11.62
CA ARG A 457 -10.03 3.36 -10.71
C ARG A 457 -10.51 3.77 -9.32
N LEU A 458 -11.16 2.86 -8.63
CA LEU A 458 -11.45 2.95 -7.20
C LEU A 458 -10.90 1.68 -6.58
N GLU A 459 -10.14 1.84 -5.49
CA GLU A 459 -9.46 0.73 -4.85
C GLU A 459 -9.49 0.88 -3.34
N ASP A 460 -9.86 -0.20 -2.68
CA ASP A 460 -9.73 -0.35 -1.25
C ASP A 460 -9.23 -1.77 -0.98
N CYS A 461 -8.22 -1.88 -0.12
CA CYS A 461 -7.81 -3.17 0.38
C CYS A 461 -8.79 -3.67 1.46
N PHE A 462 -9.02 -4.98 1.45
CA PHE A 462 -9.91 -5.69 2.36
C PHE A 462 -9.31 -7.02 2.81
N TYR A 463 -9.88 -7.62 3.85
CA TYR A 463 -9.59 -8.99 4.24
C TYR A 463 -10.87 -9.83 4.44
N ILE A 464 -10.77 -11.15 4.34
CA ILE A 464 -11.87 -12.05 4.69
C ILE A 464 -11.91 -12.26 6.21
N GLY A 465 -13.00 -11.88 6.86
CA GLY A 465 -13.22 -12.08 8.29
C GLY A 465 -13.44 -13.55 8.68
N ASN A 466 -13.38 -13.83 9.98
CA ASN A 466 -13.64 -15.17 10.54
C ASN A 466 -15.12 -15.60 10.42
N ASP A 467 -16.02 -14.69 10.06
CA ASP A 467 -17.41 -14.94 9.68
C ASP A 467 -17.57 -15.26 8.16
N GLY A 468 -16.46 -15.26 7.42
CA GLY A 468 -16.38 -15.51 5.99
C GLY A 468 -16.84 -14.35 5.09
N GLY A 469 -17.06 -13.15 5.63
CA GLY A 469 -17.36 -11.95 4.86
C GLY A 469 -16.13 -11.09 4.58
N ALA A 470 -16.13 -10.31 3.50
CA ALA A 470 -15.11 -9.29 3.27
C ALA A 470 -15.26 -8.11 4.24
N VAL A 471 -14.14 -7.58 4.73
CA VAL A 471 -14.05 -6.43 5.64
C VAL A 471 -13.00 -5.44 5.11
N LEU A 472 -13.38 -4.19 4.84
CA LEU A 472 -12.44 -3.16 4.40
C LEU A 472 -11.43 -2.84 5.50
N PHE A 473 -10.16 -2.67 5.15
CA PHE A 473 -9.17 -2.10 6.06
C PHE A 473 -9.52 -0.65 6.44
N THR A 474 -10.16 0.09 5.53
CA THR A 474 -10.58 1.49 5.68
C THR A 474 -11.93 1.69 6.39
N ALA A 475 -12.56 0.62 6.91
CA ALA A 475 -13.93 0.65 7.42
C ALA A 475 -14.17 1.70 8.53
N ALA A 476 -13.28 1.83 9.51
CA ALA A 476 -13.47 2.75 10.64
C ALA A 476 -13.33 4.24 10.25
N VAL A 477 -12.68 4.53 9.12
CA VAL A 477 -12.54 5.90 8.57
C VAL A 477 -13.47 6.15 7.38
N GLY A 478 -14.44 5.27 7.12
CA GLY A 478 -15.56 5.51 6.19
C GLY A 478 -15.57 4.66 4.92
N GLY A 479 -14.55 3.83 4.67
CA GLY A 479 -14.53 2.86 3.56
C GLY A 479 -14.50 3.49 2.15
N PHE A 480 -15.24 2.86 1.24
CA PHE A 480 -15.41 3.26 -0.16
C PHE A 480 -15.73 4.75 -0.36
N ALA A 481 -15.32 5.28 -1.52
CA ALA A 481 -15.75 6.59 -1.98
C ALA A 481 -17.28 6.68 -2.07
N ARG A 482 -17.89 7.72 -1.48
CA ARG A 482 -19.35 7.86 -1.39
C ARG A 482 -19.95 8.55 -2.62
N SER A 483 -19.17 9.40 -3.28
CA SER A 483 -19.52 10.03 -4.54
C SER A 483 -18.25 10.52 -5.25
N LEU A 484 -18.38 10.91 -6.52
CA LEU A 484 -17.32 11.56 -7.28
C LEU A 484 -16.73 12.80 -6.57
N TRP A 485 -17.48 13.45 -5.68
CA TRP A 485 -17.02 14.62 -4.90
C TRP A 485 -16.67 14.30 -3.44
N ASP A 486 -16.87 13.07 -2.96
CA ASP A 486 -16.65 12.64 -1.56
C ASP A 486 -15.88 11.29 -1.55
N PRO A 487 -14.54 11.31 -1.77
CA PRO A 487 -13.68 10.12 -1.84
C PRO A 487 -13.41 9.49 -0.46
#